data_AF-A0A7Y5QJD1-F1
#
_entry.id   AF-A0A7Y5QJD1-F1
#
_cell.length_a   1.000
_cell.length_b   1.000
_cell.length_c   1.000
_cell.angle_alpha   90.00
_cell.angle_beta   90.00
_cell.angle_gamma   90.00
#
_symmetry.space_group_name_H-M   'P 1'
#
loop_
_entity.id
_entity.type
_entity.pdbx_description
1 polymer ?
#
loop_
_entity_poly.entity_id
_entity_poly.type
_entity_poly.pdbx_seq_one_letter_code
_entity_poly.pdbx_strand_id
1 'polypeptide(L)'
;MSAETPMFVFVGSPTRRADLKALVDDRGWFMHDAPEDALMGTLAQVITFFPDAVVIEDTGEGTGHEVVMHLESIHYTPLFLLTDKPELWETAGGAFAAVLPLRTKGYEVLDALRALLLDAEPAWA
;
A
#
# COMPACT_ATOMS: atom_id res chain seq x y z
N MET A 1 -4.90 6.20 -16.08
CA MET A 1 -4.56 4.94 -15.36
C MET A 1 -5.03 3.78 -16.22
N SER A 2 -4.18 2.79 -16.48
CA SER A 2 -4.67 1.53 -17.04
C SER A 2 -5.04 0.65 -15.86
N ALA A 3 -6.33 0.55 -15.54
CA ALA A 3 -6.84 -0.38 -14.53
C ALA A 3 -6.56 -1.86 -14.86
N GLU A 4 -5.92 -2.13 -16.01
CA GLU A 4 -5.59 -3.46 -16.49
C GLU A 4 -4.29 -4.00 -15.87
N THR A 5 -3.35 -3.15 -15.44
CA THR A 5 -2.07 -3.57 -14.83
C THR A 5 -1.64 -2.68 -13.66
N PRO A 6 -2.31 -2.77 -12.49
CA PRO A 6 -1.98 -2.00 -11.30
C PRO A 6 -0.54 -2.19 -10.83
N MET A 7 0.03 -1.10 -10.33
CA MET A 7 1.32 -1.04 -9.67
C MET A 7 1.15 -0.55 -8.23
N PHE A 8 1.72 -1.26 -7.25
CA PHE A 8 1.71 -0.79 -5.87
C PHE A 8 3.03 -1.09 -5.14
N VAL A 9 3.25 -0.38 -4.04
CA VAL A 9 4.34 -0.67 -3.10
C VAL A 9 3.76 -1.35 -1.86
N PHE A 10 4.42 -2.41 -1.39
CA PHE A 10 4.02 -3.10 -0.17
C PHE A 10 5.04 -2.88 0.96
N VAL A 11 4.56 -2.34 2.08
CA VAL A 11 5.31 -2.12 3.31
C VAL A 11 4.77 -3.06 4.37
N GLY A 12 5.54 -4.04 4.79
CA GLY A 12 5.05 -5.05 5.71
C GLY A 12 6.03 -6.19 5.93
N SER A 13 5.54 -7.27 6.50
CA SER A 13 6.34 -8.44 6.84
C SER A 13 6.89 -9.14 5.58
N PRO A 14 8.12 -9.72 5.64
CA PRO A 14 8.70 -10.44 4.51
C PRO A 14 7.85 -11.64 4.06
N THR A 15 7.20 -12.32 5.00
CA THR A 15 6.30 -13.45 4.71
C THR A 15 5.08 -12.99 3.90
N ARG A 16 4.39 -11.95 4.37
CA ARG A 16 3.22 -11.40 3.66
C ARG A 16 3.60 -10.88 2.27
N ARG A 17 4.77 -10.25 2.16
CA ARG A 17 5.32 -9.78 0.89
C ARG A 17 5.49 -10.93 -0.10
N ALA A 18 6.12 -12.03 0.31
CA ALA A 18 6.31 -13.19 -0.55
C ALA A 18 4.97 -13.77 -1.03
N ASP A 19 4.00 -13.89 -0.12
CA ASP A 19 2.65 -14.38 -0.44
C ASP A 19 1.93 -13.47 -1.45
N LEU A 20 1.97 -12.15 -1.23
CA LEU A 20 1.37 -11.17 -2.14
C LEU A 20 2.07 -11.15 -3.50
N LYS A 21 3.40 -11.23 -3.53
CA LYS A 21 4.18 -11.21 -4.78
C LYS A 21 3.77 -12.35 -5.71
N ALA A 22 3.59 -13.56 -5.17
CA ALA A 22 3.14 -14.71 -5.95
C ALA A 22 1.76 -14.47 -6.59
N LEU A 23 0.82 -13.90 -5.82
CA LEU A 23 -0.54 -13.61 -6.30
C LEU A 23 -0.58 -12.46 -7.32
N VAL A 24 0.29 -11.46 -7.15
CA VAL A 24 0.45 -10.31 -8.06
C VAL A 24 0.96 -10.76 -9.42
N ASP A 25 1.97 -11.64 -9.43
CA ASP A 25 2.57 -12.15 -10.66
C ASP A 25 1.56 -12.95 -11.48
N ASP A 26 0.74 -13.77 -10.83
CA ASP A 26 -0.35 -14.52 -11.47
C ASP A 26 -1.41 -13.62 -12.11
N ARG A 27 -1.55 -12.37 -11.63
CA ARG A 27 -2.52 -11.38 -12.13
C ARG A 27 -1.94 -10.42 -13.17
N GLY A 28 -0.64 -10.49 -13.46
CA GLY A 28 0.04 -9.53 -14.34
C GLY A 28 0.15 -8.12 -13.76
N TRP A 29 0.14 -8.00 -12.43
CA TRP A 29 0.29 -6.74 -11.71
C TRP A 29 1.76 -6.50 -11.34
N PHE A 30 2.07 -5.29 -10.87
CA PHE A 30 3.41 -4.94 -10.40
C PHE A 30 3.39 -4.62 -8.91
N MET A 31 4.26 -5.29 -8.16
CA MET A 31 4.53 -4.96 -6.76
C MET A 31 6.00 -4.60 -6.63
N HIS A 32 6.27 -3.38 -6.18
CA HIS A 32 7.62 -2.90 -5.89
C HIS A 32 8.02 -3.27 -4.47
N ASP A 33 9.25 -3.75 -4.33
CA ASP A 33 9.85 -4.04 -3.05
C ASP A 33 10.54 -2.80 -2.49
N ALA A 34 10.33 -2.54 -1.20
CA ALA A 34 11.23 -1.68 -0.46
C ALA A 34 12.52 -2.48 -0.17
N PRO A 35 13.70 -2.08 -0.70
CA PRO A 35 14.99 -2.72 -0.39
C PRO A 35 15.34 -2.62 1.10
N GLU A 36 16.56 -3.04 1.49
CA GLU A 36 17.06 -3.23 2.87
C GLU A 36 16.62 -2.17 3.91
N ASP A 37 16.41 -0.93 3.49
CA ASP A 37 15.72 0.11 4.26
C ASP A 37 14.26 0.24 3.80
N ALA A 38 13.33 -0.29 4.60
CA ALA A 38 11.91 -0.29 4.25
C ALA A 38 11.31 1.13 4.17
N LEU A 39 11.82 2.11 4.92
CA LEU A 39 11.35 3.49 4.85
C LEU A 39 11.90 4.16 3.59
N MET A 40 13.22 4.30 3.48
CA MET A 40 13.85 5.01 2.35
C MET A 40 13.57 4.30 1.03
N GLY A 41 13.55 2.97 1.05
CA GLY A 41 13.19 2.13 -0.08
C GLY A 41 11.77 2.42 -0.57
N THR A 42 10.78 2.43 0.32
CA THR A 42 9.39 2.74 -0.04
C THR A 42 9.27 4.13 -0.65
N LEU A 43 9.85 5.14 0.00
CA LEU A 43 9.77 6.52 -0.48
C LEU A 43 10.45 6.68 -1.85
N ALA A 44 11.59 6.02 -2.07
CA ALA A 44 12.26 6.01 -3.36
C ALA A 44 11.39 5.37 -4.45
N GLN A 45 10.73 4.24 -4.16
CA GLN A 45 9.83 3.59 -5.12
C GLN A 45 8.63 4.50 -5.46
N VAL A 46 8.03 5.15 -4.46
CA VAL A 46 6.89 6.04 -4.66
C VAL A 46 7.23 7.22 -5.57
N ILE A 47 8.37 7.87 -5.35
CA ILE A 47 8.82 9.01 -6.16
C ILE A 47 9.29 8.58 -7.56
N THR A 48 9.86 7.38 -7.68
CA THR A 48 10.45 6.91 -8.97
C THR A 48 9.38 6.40 -9.91
N PHE A 49 8.44 5.61 -9.39
CA PHE A 49 7.51 4.84 -10.21
C PHE A 49 6.09 5.37 -10.19
N PHE A 50 5.77 6.27 -9.26
CA PHE A 50 4.40 6.78 -9.06
C PHE A 50 3.37 5.64 -9.05
N PRO A 51 3.49 4.71 -8.09
CA PRO A 51 2.58 3.56 -8.03
C PRO A 51 1.13 4.04 -7.91
N ASP A 52 0.18 3.17 -8.30
CA ASP A 52 -1.25 3.44 -8.17
C ASP A 52 -1.72 3.39 -6.71
N ALA A 53 -0.98 2.73 -5.82
CA ALA A 53 -1.27 2.69 -4.39
C ALA A 53 -0.04 2.33 -3.54
N VAL A 54 -0.14 2.59 -2.24
CA VAL A 54 0.75 2.01 -1.23
C VAL A 54 -0.07 1.19 -0.24
N VAL A 55 0.34 -0.07 -0.04
CA VAL A 55 -0.27 -0.99 0.93
C VAL A 55 0.67 -1.14 2.11
N ILE A 56 0.14 -0.91 3.31
CA ILE A 56 0.91 -0.86 4.55
C ILE A 56 0.32 -1.89 5.53
N GLU A 57 1.15 -2.83 5.97
CA GLU A 57 0.84 -3.82 7.00
C GLU A 57 1.37 -3.34 8.35
N ASP A 58 0.50 -3.36 9.35
CA ASP A 58 0.86 -3.07 10.73
C ASP A 58 1.68 -4.21 11.33
N THR A 59 3.01 -4.09 11.26
CA THR A 59 3.96 -5.03 11.87
C THR A 59 4.27 -4.72 13.33
N GLY A 60 3.82 -3.58 13.86
CA GLY A 60 4.18 -3.09 15.19
C GLY A 60 5.61 -2.53 15.33
N GLU A 61 6.40 -2.46 14.25
CA GLU A 61 7.81 -2.03 14.27
C GLU A 61 8.02 -0.53 13.99
N GLY A 62 6.94 0.26 13.87
CA GLY A 62 7.00 1.72 13.70
C GLY A 62 7.32 2.21 12.28
N THR A 63 8.03 1.41 11.46
CA THR A 63 8.37 1.79 10.07
C THR A 63 7.14 2.12 9.22
N GLY A 64 6.04 1.38 9.39
CA GLY A 64 4.79 1.66 8.68
C GLY A 64 4.22 3.06 9.01
N HIS A 65 4.25 3.45 10.29
CA HIS A 65 3.86 4.80 10.72
C HIS A 65 4.75 5.88 10.12
N GLU A 66 6.06 5.66 10.09
CA GLU A 66 7.00 6.61 9.47
C GLU A 66 6.73 6.79 7.98
N VAL A 67 6.49 5.69 7.26
CA VAL A 67 6.08 5.74 5.84
C VAL A 67 4.79 6.54 5.67
N VAL A 68 3.74 6.25 6.46
CA VAL A 68 2.47 7.00 6.39
C VAL A 68 2.69 8.49 6.57
N MET A 69 3.42 8.90 7.63
CA MET A 69 3.68 10.32 7.89
C MET A 69 4.36 11.02 6.71
N HIS A 70 5.32 10.35 6.05
CA HIS A 70 6.00 10.93 4.90
C HIS A 70 5.10 11.01 3.67
N LEU A 71 4.29 9.98 3.41
CA LEU A 71 3.35 9.96 2.29
C LEU A 71 2.23 11.00 2.46
N GLU A 72 1.74 11.18 3.68
CA GLU A 72 0.77 12.23 4.01
C GLU A 72 1.34 13.64 3.79
N SER A 73 2.62 13.86 4.11
CA SER A 73 3.28 15.17 3.94
C SER A 73 3.32 15.64 2.48
N ILE A 74 3.20 14.71 1.53
CA ILE A 74 3.13 14.98 0.08
C ILE A 74 1.74 14.73 -0.50
N HIS A 75 0.72 14.55 0.35
CA HIS A 75 -0.67 14.25 -0.04
C HIS A 75 -0.80 13.05 -0.99
N TYR A 76 0.04 12.03 -0.82
CA TYR A 76 -0.02 10.83 -1.66
C TYR A 76 -1.25 9.99 -1.30
N THR A 77 -2.00 9.58 -2.33
CA THR A 77 -3.23 8.78 -2.22
C THR A 77 -3.35 7.91 -3.47
N PRO A 78 -3.93 6.69 -3.39
CA PRO A 78 -4.48 6.02 -2.20
C PRO A 78 -3.46 5.31 -1.29
N LEU A 79 -3.74 5.38 0.01
CA LEU A 79 -3.07 4.58 1.05
C LEU A 79 -4.02 3.48 1.56
N PHE A 80 -3.53 2.25 1.62
CA PHE A 80 -4.27 1.07 2.06
C PHE A 80 -3.62 0.50 3.31
N LEU A 81 -4.39 0.31 4.39
CA LEU A 81 -3.86 -0.16 5.68
C LEU A 81 -4.38 -1.55 6.04
N LEU A 82 -3.47 -2.44 6.46
CA LEU A 82 -3.80 -3.71 7.09
C LEU A 82 -3.48 -3.61 8.58
N THR A 83 -4.49 -3.46 9.44
CA THR A 83 -4.34 -3.38 10.90
C THR A 83 -5.56 -3.95 11.61
N ASP A 84 -5.35 -4.52 12.80
CA ASP A 84 -6.44 -4.86 13.73
C ASP A 84 -6.72 -3.72 14.74
N LYS A 85 -5.95 -2.63 14.69
CA LYS A 85 -5.99 -1.50 15.62
C LYS A 85 -5.99 -0.15 14.88
N PRO A 86 -7.02 0.14 14.07
CA PRO A 86 -7.09 1.36 13.26
C PRO A 86 -6.95 2.65 14.09
N GLU A 87 -7.40 2.63 15.34
CA GLU A 87 -7.31 3.76 16.26
C GLU A 87 -5.87 4.20 16.58
N LEU A 88 -4.88 3.33 16.39
CA LEU A 88 -3.47 3.64 16.60
C LEU A 88 -2.80 4.30 15.38
N TRP A 89 -3.56 4.44 14.30
CA TRP A 89 -3.11 4.99 13.02
C TRP A 89 -3.81 6.29 12.68
N GLU A 90 -4.58 6.86 13.61
CA GLU A 90 -5.15 8.20 13.48
C GLU A 90 -4.03 9.26 13.52
N THR A 91 -3.36 9.44 12.38
CA THR A 91 -2.43 10.54 12.12
C THR A 91 -3.22 11.82 11.83
N ALA A 92 -2.62 12.96 12.17
CA ALA A 92 -3.23 14.28 12.07
C ALA A 92 -3.41 14.72 10.60
N GLY A 93 -4.38 14.14 9.90
CA GLY A 93 -4.90 14.68 8.64
C GLY A 93 -5.01 13.73 7.45
N GLY A 94 -4.53 12.49 7.50
CA GLY A 94 -4.65 11.54 6.40
C GLY A 94 -5.81 10.55 6.57
N ALA A 95 -6.69 10.47 5.57
CA ALA A 95 -7.69 9.41 5.50
C ALA A 95 -7.10 8.24 4.70
N PHE A 96 -7.06 7.05 5.29
CA PHE A 96 -6.81 5.83 4.53
C PHE A 96 -7.95 5.60 3.55
N ALA A 97 -7.59 5.25 2.32
CA ALA A 97 -8.56 4.93 1.28
C ALA A 97 -9.31 3.63 1.60
N ALA A 98 -8.64 2.70 2.29
CA ALA A 98 -9.26 1.53 2.89
C ALA A 98 -8.42 0.99 4.06
N VAL A 99 -9.10 0.38 5.04
CA VAL A 99 -8.50 -0.30 6.19
C VAL A 99 -9.08 -1.71 6.30
N LEU A 100 -8.22 -2.73 6.33
CA LEU A 100 -8.61 -4.14 6.49
C LEU A 100 -7.92 -4.78 7.70
N PRO A 101 -8.50 -5.83 8.32
CA PRO A 101 -7.85 -6.60 9.37
C PRO A 101 -6.52 -7.23 8.92
N LEU A 102 -5.57 -7.42 9.84
CA LEU A 102 -4.27 -8.08 9.54
C LEU A 102 -4.45 -9.52 9.04
N ARG A 103 -5.50 -10.19 9.53
CA ARG A 103 -5.82 -11.57 9.14
C ARG A 103 -6.39 -11.71 7.72
N THR A 104 -6.62 -10.60 7.02
CA THR A 104 -7.16 -10.62 5.66
C THR A 104 -6.23 -11.38 4.73
N LYS A 105 -6.77 -12.24 3.88
CA LYS A 105 -5.96 -13.11 3.02
C LYS A 105 -5.45 -12.32 1.81
N GLY A 106 -4.33 -12.74 1.24
CA GLY A 106 -3.69 -12.02 0.13
C GLY A 106 -4.61 -11.76 -1.06
N TYR A 107 -5.44 -12.74 -1.46
CA TYR A 107 -6.39 -12.55 -2.56
C TYR A 107 -7.46 -11.49 -2.23
N GLU A 108 -7.89 -11.42 -0.97
CA GLU A 108 -8.89 -10.45 -0.49
C GLU A 108 -8.30 -9.04 -0.48
N VAL A 109 -7.01 -8.91 -0.11
CA VAL A 109 -6.27 -7.65 -0.20
C VAL A 109 -6.21 -7.17 -1.66
N LEU A 110 -5.84 -8.04 -2.60
CA LEU A 110 -5.74 -7.67 -4.01
C LEU A 110 -7.10 -7.34 -4.63
N ASP A 111 -8.16 -8.03 -4.22
CA ASP A 111 -9.52 -7.75 -4.69
C ASP A 111 -10.03 -6.39 -4.17
N ALA A 112 -9.76 -6.08 -2.89
CA ALA A 112 -10.07 -4.78 -2.30
C ALA A 112 -9.26 -3.64 -2.95
N LEU A 113 -7.97 -3.87 -3.20
CA LEU A 113 -7.12 -2.93 -3.91
C LEU A 113 -7.64 -2.67 -5.33
N ARG A 114 -8.05 -3.74 -6.05
CA ARG A 114 -8.66 -3.60 -7.38
C ARG A 114 -9.90 -2.72 -7.34
N ALA A 115 -10.82 -2.99 -6.42
CA ALA A 115 -12.07 -2.25 -6.29
C ALA A 115 -11.79 -0.76 -6.04
N LEU A 116 -10.86 -0.47 -5.14
CA LEU A 116 -10.44 0.90 -4.83
C LEU A 116 -9.88 1.63 -6.05
N LEU A 117 -9.01 0.97 -6.82
CA LEU A 117 -8.39 1.57 -8.01
C LEU A 117 -9.38 1.75 -9.18
N LEU A 118 -10.46 0.97 -9.22
CA LEU A 118 -11.54 1.15 -10.19
C LEU A 118 -12.46 2.32 -9.83
N ASP A 119 -12.66 2.59 -8.54
CA ASP A 119 -13.52 3.66 -8.04
C ASP A 119 -12.81 5.02 -7.98
N ALA A 120 -11.47 5.06 -8.08
CA ALA A 120 -10.70 6.28 -8.07
C ALA A 120 -10.89 7.07 -9.39
N GLU A 121 -11.51 8.26 -9.33
CA GLU A 121 -11.47 9.21 -10.45
C GLU A 121 -10.02 9.63 -10.75
N PRO A 122 -9.63 9.82 -12.02
CA PRO A 122 -8.28 10.24 -12.35
C PRO A 122 -7.98 11.61 -11.73
N ALA A 123 -6.90 11.71 -10.95
CA ALA A 123 -6.49 12.91 -10.22
C ALA A 123 -6.08 14.12 -11.10
N TRP A 124 -6.29 14.04 -12.42
CA TRP A 124 -6.03 15.11 -13.38
C TRP A 124 -7.15 15.13 -14.42
N ALA A 125 -8.16 15.98 -14.16
CA ALA A 125 -9.14 16.44 -15.14
C ALA A 125 -9.09 17.97 -15.20
#